data_AF-A0A146KFT1-F1
#
_entry.id   AF-A0A146KFT1-F1
#
_cell.length_a   1.000
_cell.length_b   1.000
_cell.length_c   1.000
_cell.angle_alpha   90.00
_cell.angle_beta   90.00
_cell.angle_gamma   90.00
#
_symmetry.space_group_name_H-M   'P 1'
#
loop_
_entity.id
_entity.type
_entity.pdbx_description
1 polymer ?
#
loop_
_entity_poly.entity_id
_entity_poly.type
_entity_poly.pdbx_seq_one_letter_code
_entity_poly.pdbx_strand_id
1 'polypeptide(L)'
;IKYRLKPEQYELIGKTIEDFDQNFIEQVNVLFYEISDFINKRPFFVMNEPLLDCDPQTDHITPKSVLPFFQNMLDEKCTLLKQISLNSFIQVLDYNTKEICISKDQAISDLLDKQREFHH
;
A
#
# COMPACT_ATOMS: atom_id res chain seq x y z
N ILE A 1 -31.97 7.30 -19.00
CA ILE A 1 -31.06 7.36 -20.17
C ILE A 1 -29.89 6.43 -19.86
N LYS A 2 -29.71 5.33 -20.60
CA LYS A 2 -28.52 4.48 -20.48
C LYS A 2 -27.43 5.06 -21.38
N TYR A 3 -26.36 5.57 -20.80
CA TYR A 3 -25.18 5.99 -21.55
C TYR A 3 -24.31 4.76 -21.79
N ARG A 4 -23.97 4.48 -23.05
CA ARG A 4 -23.03 3.43 -23.43
C ARG A 4 -21.74 4.11 -23.87
N LEU A 5 -20.64 3.77 -23.21
CA LEU A 5 -19.32 4.26 -23.59
C LEU A 5 -18.89 3.65 -24.93
N LYS A 6 -18.18 4.44 -25.73
CA LYS A 6 -17.53 3.97 -26.97
C LYS A 6 -16.26 3.19 -26.63
N PRO A 7 -15.78 2.27 -27.50
CA PRO A 7 -14.55 1.52 -27.28
C PRO A 7 -13.33 2.40 -26.91
N GLU A 8 -13.15 3.51 -27.61
CA GLU A 8 -12.07 4.50 -27.36
C GLU A 8 -12.12 5.08 -25.94
N GLN A 9 -13.32 5.21 -25.35
CA GLN A 9 -13.49 5.73 -23.99
C GLN A 9 -13.13 4.68 -22.94
N TYR A 10 -13.40 3.40 -23.21
CA TYR A 10 -12.94 2.30 -22.34
C TYR A 10 -11.42 2.20 -22.33
N GLU A 11 -10.79 2.30 -23.51
CA GLU A 11 -9.33 2.28 -23.65
C GLU A 11 -8.68 3.45 -22.90
N LEU A 12 -9.23 4.66 -23.06
CA LEU A 12 -8.74 5.85 -22.34
C LEU A 12 -8.86 5.71 -20.82
N ILE A 13 -9.99 5.18 -20.34
CA ILE A 13 -10.23 4.95 -18.90
C ILE A 13 -9.24 3.90 -18.37
N GLY A 14 -9.06 2.80 -19.08
CA GLY A 14 -8.11 1.74 -18.69
C GLY A 14 -6.70 2.29 -18.55
N LYS A 15 -6.22 3.02 -19.57
CA LYS A 15 -4.90 3.66 -19.53
C LYS A 15 -4.76 4.67 -18.38
N THR A 16 -5.79 5.47 -18.14
CA THR A 16 -5.78 6.46 -17.04
C THR A 16 -5.67 5.77 -15.67
N ILE A 17 -6.30 4.61 -15.51
CA ILE A 17 -6.23 3.82 -14.27
C ILE A 17 -4.85 3.19 -14.11
N GLU A 18 -4.27 2.65 -15.18
CA GLU A 18 -2.91 2.13 -15.18
C GLU A 18 -1.89 3.22 -14.82
N ASP A 19 -1.99 4.39 -15.46
CA ASP A 19 -1.11 5.53 -15.19
C ASP A 19 -1.24 6.01 -13.73
N PHE A 20 -2.46 6.03 -13.19
CA PHE A 20 -2.71 6.36 -11.79
C PHE A 20 -2.08 5.34 -10.84
N ASP A 21 -2.26 4.04 -11.12
CA ASP A 21 -1.74 2.95 -10.29
C ASP A 21 -0.21 2.98 -10.23
N GLN A 22 0.45 3.18 -11.37
CA GLN A 22 1.90 3.31 -11.43
C GLN A 22 2.39 4.53 -10.64
N ASN A 23 1.76 5.69 -10.82
CA ASN A 23 2.11 6.91 -10.08
C ASN A 23 1.89 6.72 -8.57
N PHE A 24 0.80 6.06 -8.16
CA PHE A 24 0.54 5.78 -6.76
C PHE A 24 1.62 4.86 -6.15
N ILE A 25 1.99 3.78 -6.84
CA ILE A 25 3.04 2.86 -6.40
C ILE A 25 4.38 3.60 -6.24
N GLU A 26 4.72 4.48 -7.18
CA GLU A 26 5.92 5.30 -7.12
C GLU A 26 5.91 6.23 -5.90
N GLN A 27 4.79 6.92 -5.66
CA GLN A 27 4.63 7.81 -4.51
C GLN A 27 4.72 7.06 -3.17
N VAL A 28 4.19 5.83 -3.09
CA VAL A 28 4.37 4.97 -1.91
C VAL A 28 5.85 4.63 -1.72
N ASN A 29 6.59 4.29 -2.78
CA ASN A 29 8.03 4.01 -2.65
C ASN A 29 8.80 5.23 -2.13
N VAL A 30 8.53 6.42 -2.67
CA VAL A 30 9.16 7.67 -2.23
C VAL A 30 8.88 7.91 -0.75
N LEU A 31 7.63 7.78 -0.31
CA LEU A 31 7.26 7.98 1.09
C LEU A 31 8.00 7.02 2.04
N PHE A 32 8.08 5.73 1.70
CA PHE A 32 8.76 4.74 2.56
C PHE A 32 10.28 4.93 2.54
N TYR A 33 10.85 5.38 1.43
CA TYR A 33 12.24 5.81 1.38
C TYR A 33 12.50 6.99 2.32
N GLU A 34 11.66 8.03 2.31
CA GLU A 34 11.80 9.19 3.19
C GLU A 34 11.69 8.81 4.67
N ILE A 35 10.76 7.92 5.03
CA ILE A 35 10.63 7.41 6.40
C ILE A 35 11.90 6.64 6.81
N SER A 36 12.42 5.79 5.92
CA SER A 36 13.62 4.99 6.20
C SER A 36 14.86 5.88 6.37
N ASP A 37 15.00 6.88 5.50
CA ASP A 37 16.06 7.88 5.57
C ASP A 37 15.97 8.72 6.86
N PHE A 38 14.77 9.12 7.25
CA PHE A 38 14.52 9.82 8.51
C PHE A 38 14.90 8.99 9.74
N ILE A 39 14.60 7.69 9.73
CA ILE A 39 15.00 6.77 10.80
C ILE A 39 16.52 6.60 10.83
N ASN A 40 17.16 6.41 9.67
CA ASN A 40 18.63 6.27 9.55
C ASN A 40 19.39 7.51 10.03
N LYS A 41 18.85 8.71 9.79
CA LYS A 41 19.50 9.98 10.17
C LYS A 41 19.40 10.30 11.66
N ARG A 42 18.63 9.52 12.44
CA ARG A 42 18.51 9.73 13.88
C ARG A 42 19.60 8.94 14.62
N PRO A 43 20.55 9.62 15.28
CA PRO A 43 21.60 8.93 16.00
C PRO A 43 21.06 8.31 17.29
N PHE A 44 21.24 6.99 17.44
CA PHE A 44 20.98 6.30 18.70
C PHE A 44 22.25 5.62 19.19
N PHE A 45 22.55 5.78 20.47
CA PHE A 45 23.62 5.07 21.16
C PHE A 45 23.00 3.89 21.89
N VAL A 46 22.87 2.78 21.18
CA VAL A 46 22.30 1.52 21.70
C VAL A 46 23.45 0.56 21.98
N MET A 47 23.38 -0.11 23.13
CA MET A 47 24.34 -1.14 23.52
C MET A 47 23.61 -2.47 23.72
N ASN A 48 24.32 -3.58 23.47
CA ASN A 48 23.83 -4.94 23.71
C ASN A 48 22.56 -5.30 22.93
N GLU A 49 22.40 -4.78 21.72
CA GLU A 49 21.29 -5.12 20.84
C GLU A 49 21.73 -6.09 19.75
N PRO A 50 21.22 -7.33 19.73
CA PRO A 50 21.61 -8.34 18.74
C PRO A 50 21.35 -7.92 17.29
N LEU A 51 20.30 -7.14 17.05
CA LEU A 51 19.93 -6.70 15.69
C LEU A 51 20.84 -5.59 15.13
N LEU A 52 21.69 -4.98 15.97
CA LEU A 52 22.49 -3.80 15.61
C LEU A 52 24.00 -4.05 15.58
N ASP A 53 24.44 -5.31 15.62
CA ASP A 53 25.86 -5.71 15.63
C ASP A 53 26.69 -4.84 16.60
N CYS A 54 26.30 -4.88 17.87
CA CYS A 54 26.88 -4.07 18.93
C CYS A 54 28.34 -4.47 19.24
N ASP A 55 29.22 -3.48 19.28
CA ASP A 55 30.58 -3.59 19.82
C ASP A 55 30.71 -2.74 21.09
N PRO A 56 30.81 -3.37 22.28
CA PRO A 56 30.94 -2.67 23.56
C PRO A 56 32.10 -1.66 23.62
N GLN A 57 33.14 -1.83 22.79
CA GLN A 57 34.31 -0.94 22.78
C GLN A 57 34.09 0.32 21.93
N THR A 58 33.13 0.33 21.00
CA THR A 58 32.99 1.42 20.02
C THR A 58 31.56 1.99 19.90
N ASP A 59 30.55 1.29 20.42
CA ASP A 59 29.14 1.70 20.35
C ASP A 59 28.81 3.03 21.07
N HIS A 60 29.66 3.44 22.00
CA HIS A 60 29.54 4.73 22.68
C HIS A 60 30.12 5.90 21.85
N ILE A 61 30.88 5.59 20.79
CA ILE A 61 31.54 6.57 19.91
C ILE A 61 30.73 6.77 18.65
N THR A 62 30.21 5.68 18.08
CA THR A 62 29.52 5.70 16.79
C THR A 62 28.03 5.40 16.99
N PRO A 63 27.11 6.32 16.61
CA PRO A 63 25.69 6.04 16.69
C PRO A 63 25.28 4.95 15.70
N LYS A 64 24.30 4.15 16.08
CA LYS A 64 23.75 3.08 15.25
C LYS A 64 22.44 3.49 14.61
N SER A 65 22.18 2.93 13.42
CA SER A 65 20.86 3.01 12.81
C SER A 65 19.92 2.05 13.51
N VAL A 66 18.75 2.54 13.91
CA VAL A 66 17.67 1.72 14.47
C VAL A 66 16.72 1.19 13.39
N LEU A 67 17.00 1.47 12.11
CA LEU A 67 16.20 0.99 10.98
C LEU A 67 15.93 -0.52 11.01
N PRO A 68 16.87 -1.41 11.39
CA PRO A 68 16.62 -2.85 11.44
C PRO A 68 15.39 -3.25 12.28
N PHE A 69 15.07 -2.51 13.35
CA PHE A 69 13.87 -2.76 14.16
C PHE A 69 12.57 -2.47 13.43
N PHE A 70 12.59 -1.50 12.51
CA PHE A 70 11.41 -1.02 11.79
C PHE A 70 11.28 -1.65 10.41
N GLN A 71 12.34 -2.28 9.88
CA GLN A 71 12.42 -2.77 8.52
C GLN A 71 11.24 -3.68 8.15
N ASN A 72 10.97 -4.70 8.96
CA ASN A 72 9.85 -5.63 8.72
C ASN A 72 8.50 -4.90 8.68
N MET A 73 8.25 -4.00 9.64
CA MET A 73 7.01 -3.22 9.68
C MET A 73 6.89 -2.31 8.45
N LEU A 74 7.98 -1.65 8.04
CA LEU A 74 8.00 -0.78 6.88
C LEU A 74 7.71 -1.57 5.60
N ASP A 75 8.33 -2.74 5.43
CA ASP A 75 8.13 -3.59 4.26
C ASP A 75 6.69 -4.14 4.19
N GLU A 76 6.14 -4.56 5.33
CA GLU A 76 4.74 -5.01 5.44
C GLU A 76 3.76 -3.88 5.07
N LYS A 77 3.94 -2.67 5.62
CA LYS A 77 3.03 -1.55 5.35
C LYS A 77 3.19 -1.02 3.92
N CYS A 78 4.39 -1.00 3.38
CA CYS A 78 4.66 -0.62 1.99
C CYS A 78 3.93 -1.58 1.03
N THR A 79 4.04 -2.89 1.29
CA THR A 79 3.37 -3.93 0.51
C THR A 79 1.85 -3.79 0.60
N LEU A 80 1.30 -3.64 1.81
CA LEU A 80 -0.13 -3.47 2.02
C LEU A 80 -0.68 -2.24 1.28
N LEU A 81 0.00 -1.10 1.36
CA LEU A 81 -0.43 0.13 0.69
C LEU A 81 -0.40 -0.01 -0.82
N LYS A 82 0.63 -0.63 -1.40
CA LYS A 82 0.69 -0.93 -2.84
C LYS A 82 -0.46 -1.83 -3.30
N GLN A 83 -0.93 -2.74 -2.46
CA GLN A 83 -2.06 -3.63 -2.78
C GLN A 83 -3.43 -2.91 -2.78
N ILE A 84 -3.57 -1.81 -2.03
CA ILE A 84 -4.81 -1.00 -2.03
C ILE A 84 -5.02 -0.31 -3.40
N SER A 85 -3.92 -0.04 -4.11
CA SER A 85 -3.89 0.65 -5.40
C SER A 85 -4.67 -0.07 -6.52
N LEU A 86 -4.66 -1.41 -6.52
CA LEU A 86 -5.27 -2.21 -7.60
C LEU A 86 -6.72 -2.65 -7.32
N ASN A 87 -7.10 -2.83 -6.06
CA ASN A 87 -8.38 -3.46 -5.70
C ASN A 87 -9.58 -2.51 -5.75
N SER A 88 -9.36 -1.20 -5.57
CA SER A 88 -10.45 -0.21 -5.53
C SER A 88 -10.96 0.15 -6.94
N PHE A 89 -10.09 0.22 -7.94
CA PHE A 89 -10.46 0.62 -9.30
C PHE A 89 -11.07 -0.52 -10.13
N ILE A 90 -10.55 -1.75 -10.01
CA ILE A 90 -11.14 -2.90 -10.72
C ILE A 90 -12.57 -3.14 -10.27
N GLN A 91 -12.89 -2.99 -8.97
CA GLN A 91 -14.27 -3.07 -8.47
C GLN A 91 -15.18 -2.00 -9.07
N VAL A 92 -14.69 -0.77 -9.29
CA VAL A 92 -15.45 0.30 -9.94
C VAL A 92 -15.70 -0.01 -11.42
N LEU A 93 -14.74 -0.60 -12.13
CA LEU A 93 -14.94 -1.01 -13.53
C LEU A 93 -15.86 -2.23 -13.64
N ASP A 94 -15.72 -3.23 -12.77
CA ASP A 94 -16.57 -4.43 -12.74
C ASP A 94 -18.01 -4.10 -12.34
N TYR A 95 -18.21 -3.11 -11.46
CA TYR A 95 -19.54 -2.58 -11.11
C TYR A 95 -20.21 -1.91 -12.31
N ASN A 96 -19.45 -1.12 -13.09
CA ASN A 96 -19.97 -0.42 -14.27
C ASN A 96 -20.16 -1.33 -15.50
N THR A 97 -19.50 -2.49 -15.56
CA THR A 97 -19.79 -3.52 -16.58
C THR A 97 -20.92 -4.46 -16.16
N LYS A 98 -21.18 -4.63 -14.85
CA LYS A 98 -22.27 -5.45 -14.29
C LYS A 98 -23.58 -4.71 -14.01
N GLU A 99 -23.69 -3.41 -14.29
CA GLU A 99 -24.99 -2.71 -14.38
C GLU A 99 -25.74 -2.98 -15.71
N ILE A 100 -25.67 -4.23 -16.16
CA ILE A 100 -26.88 -4.96 -16.54
C ILE A 100 -27.02 -6.11 -15.52
N CYS A 101 -27.63 -5.83 -14.35
CA CYS A 101 -28.43 -6.75 -13.51
C CYS A 101 -28.12 -6.97 -12.00
N ILE A 102 -27.26 -6.22 -11.29
CA ILE A 102 -27.17 -6.39 -9.82
C ILE A 102 -27.68 -5.16 -9.06
N SER A 103 -28.81 -5.33 -8.37
CA SER A 103 -29.42 -4.34 -7.48
C SER A 103 -28.42 -3.88 -6.41
N LYS A 104 -28.40 -2.57 -6.12
CA LYS A 104 -27.55 -1.94 -5.08
C LYS A 104 -27.64 -2.63 -3.72
N ASP A 105 -28.78 -3.20 -3.38
CA ASP A 105 -29.00 -3.89 -2.11
C ASP A 105 -28.18 -5.18 -2.00
N GLN A 106 -27.94 -5.87 -3.12
CA GLN A 106 -27.16 -7.11 -3.14
C GLN A 106 -25.66 -6.83 -3.00
N ALA A 107 -25.15 -5.78 -3.65
CA ALA A 107 -23.75 -5.40 -3.57
C ALA A 107 -23.32 -4.97 -2.16
N ILE A 108 -24.24 -4.35 -1.40
CA ILE A 108 -23.99 -3.95 -0.01
C ILE A 108 -23.97 -5.19 0.91
N SER A 109 -24.86 -6.16 0.69
CA SER A 109 -24.88 -7.42 1.46
C SER A 109 -23.58 -8.20 1.29
N ASP A 110 -23.11 -8.37 0.05
CA ASP A 110 -21.92 -9.15 -0.26
C ASP A 110 -20.63 -8.51 0.32
N LEU A 111 -20.61 -7.18 0.44
CA LEU A 111 -19.50 -6.44 1.06
C LEU A 111 -19.46 -6.64 2.58
N LEU A 112 -20.62 -6.64 3.23
CA LEU A 112 -20.75 -6.84 4.67
C LEU A 112 -20.42 -8.28 5.09
N ASP A 113 -20.70 -9.25 4.24
CA ASP A 113 -20.38 -10.65 4.52
C ASP A 113 -18.89 -10.94 4.37
N LYS A 114 -18.23 -10.35 3.35
CA LYS A 114 -16.76 -10.43 3.24
C LYS A 114 -16.02 -9.77 4.40
N GLN A 115 -16.55 -8.68 4.97
CA GLN A 115 -15.93 -8.08 6.16
C GLN A 115 -16.08 -8.96 7.40
N ARG A 116 -17.13 -9.77 7.51
CA ARG A 116 -17.31 -10.71 8.62
C ARG A 116 -16.37 -11.91 8.56
N GLU A 117 -16.03 -12.39 7.35
CA GLU A 117 -15.07 -13.48 7.18
C GLU A 117 -13.63 -13.11 7.55
N PHE A 118 -13.26 -11.82 7.46
CA PHE A 118 -11.93 -11.33 7.87
C PHE A 118 -11.75 -11.17 9.39
N HIS A 119 -12.82 -11.28 10.17
CA HIS A 119 -12.82 -11.11 11.63
C HIS A 119 -12.92 -12.43 12.42
N HIS A 120 -12.77 -13.57 11.76
CA HIS A 120 -12.57 -14.89 12.37
C HIS A 120 -11.19 -15.46 12.02
#